data_AF-A9V297-F1
#
_entry.id   AF-A9V297-F1
#
_cell.length_a   1.000
_cell.length_b   1.000
_cell.length_c   1.000
_cell.angle_alpha   90.00
_cell.angle_beta   90.00
_cell.angle_gamma   90.00
#
_symmetry.space_group_name_H-M   'P 1'
#
loop_
_entity.id
_entity.type
_entity.pdbx_description
1 polymer ?
#
loop_
_entity_poly.entity_id
_entity_poly.type
_entity_poly.pdbx_seq_one_letter_code
_entity_poly.pdbx_strand_id
1 'polypeptide(L)'
;MAIYSPQLCMPLVQYLIQQMEIAGFTVELDTFWANTPLGRKEFHNISLCMPPPRLYGHAKAHADNNMLKTIELFILLDLIGGPQPNFISLQKPTDKHFGRMADLERRLDRLGLLEQHSAMYLNDGYRGRRPLIEDDHIPFVKRHVPVLHLIPTPFPRTWHTIEDNLESLDWPSIANLHKITTAFVAQYLLLHDF
;
A
#
# COMPACT_ATOMS: atom_id res chain seq x y z
N MET A 1 19.66 1.61 8.66
CA MET A 1 20.62 1.87 7.55
C MET A 1 20.31 0.87 6.44
N ALA A 2 19.64 1.28 5.36
CA ALA A 2 19.31 0.36 4.27
C ALA A 2 20.60 -0.09 3.56
N ILE A 3 20.86 -1.39 3.54
CA ILE A 3 22.03 -1.97 2.88
C ILE A 3 21.75 -1.93 1.37
N TYR A 4 22.27 -0.92 0.67
CA TYR A 4 22.25 -0.89 -0.79
C TYR A 4 23.19 -1.99 -1.31
N SER A 5 22.64 -3.12 -1.73
CA SER A 5 23.36 -4.12 -2.53
C SER A 5 22.92 -3.98 -3.99
N PRO A 6 23.73 -3.33 -4.84
CA PRO A 6 23.42 -3.23 -6.27
C PRO A 6 23.32 -4.61 -6.94
N GLN A 7 23.90 -5.66 -6.35
CA GLN A 7 23.80 -7.03 -6.85
C GLN A 7 22.40 -7.64 -6.72
N LEU A 8 21.54 -7.12 -5.82
CA LEU A 8 20.20 -7.68 -5.57
C LEU A 8 19.06 -6.89 -6.24
N CYS A 9 19.31 -5.66 -6.68
CA CYS A 9 18.25 -4.79 -7.21
C CYS A 9 17.59 -5.37 -8.47
N MET A 10 18.38 -5.67 -9.51
CA MET A 10 17.83 -6.20 -10.77
C MET A 10 17.23 -7.61 -10.65
N PRO A 11 17.84 -8.57 -9.93
CA PRO A 11 17.21 -9.86 -9.70
C PRO A 11 15.84 -9.77 -9.00
N LEU A 12 15.69 -8.88 -8.01
CA LEU A 12 14.41 -8.66 -7.35
C LEU A 12 13.39 -8.03 -8.32
N VAL A 13 13.78 -7.01 -9.08
CA VAL A 13 12.92 -6.37 -10.09
C VAL A 13 12.42 -7.41 -11.09
N GLN A 14 13.32 -8.24 -11.62
CA GLN A 14 12.98 -9.31 -12.57
C GLN A 14 12.04 -10.35 -11.96
N TYR A 15 12.31 -10.77 -10.71
CA TYR A 15 11.43 -11.70 -10.00
C TYR A 15 10.02 -11.14 -9.86
N LEU A 16 9.88 -9.88 -9.42
CA LEU A 16 8.58 -9.23 -9.26
C LEU A 16 7.83 -9.11 -10.58
N ILE A 17 8.49 -8.66 -11.65
CA ILE A 17 7.89 -8.57 -12.99
C ILE A 17 7.38 -9.96 -13.42
N GLN A 18 8.22 -10.98 -13.30
CA GLN A 18 7.86 -12.35 -13.69
C GLN A 18 6.64 -12.88 -12.92
N GLN A 19 6.57 -12.66 -11.59
CA GLN A 19 5.42 -13.11 -10.80
C GLN A 19 4.13 -12.42 -11.24
N MET A 20 4.19 -11.14 -11.59
CA MET A 20 3.00 -10.37 -11.96
C MET A 20 2.53 -10.68 -13.38
N GLU A 21 3.44 -10.92 -14.32
CA GLU A 21 3.12 -11.42 -15.66
C GLU A 21 2.46 -12.81 -15.61
N ILE A 22 2.98 -13.72 -14.77
CA ILE A 22 2.37 -15.04 -14.52
C ILE A 22 0.95 -14.89 -13.94
N ALA A 23 0.74 -13.90 -13.07
CA ALA A 23 -0.57 -13.56 -12.52
C ALA A 23 -1.51 -12.82 -13.52
N GLY A 24 -1.05 -12.57 -14.75
CA GLY A 24 -1.85 -11.99 -15.83
C GLY A 24 -1.92 -10.45 -15.84
N PHE A 25 -1.05 -9.77 -15.09
CA PHE A 25 -0.95 -8.31 -15.13
C PHE A 25 -0.15 -7.86 -16.35
N THR A 26 -0.51 -6.70 -16.90
CA THR A 26 0.38 -5.94 -17.78
C THR A 26 1.38 -5.20 -16.91
N VAL A 27 2.66 -5.28 -17.25
CA VAL A 27 3.75 -4.71 -16.46
C VAL A 27 4.49 -3.65 -17.28
N GLU A 28 4.71 -2.48 -16.68
CA GLU A 28 5.54 -1.40 -17.24
C GLU A 28 6.69 -1.10 -16.26
N LEU A 29 7.91 -1.03 -16.80
CA LEU A 29 9.11 -0.68 -16.05
C LEU A 29 9.56 0.74 -16.44
N ASP A 30 9.35 1.70 -15.55
CA ASP A 30 9.84 3.07 -15.70
C ASP A 30 11.24 3.18 -15.09
N THR A 31 12.25 3.35 -15.95
CA THR A 31 13.66 3.42 -15.55
C THR A 31 14.21 4.81 -15.84
N PHE A 32 14.80 5.43 -14.83
CA PHE A 32 15.36 6.77 -14.95
C PHE A 32 16.61 6.95 -14.10
N TRP A 33 17.38 7.99 -14.41
CA TRP A 33 18.59 8.33 -13.70
C TRP A 33 18.40 9.64 -12.94
N ALA A 34 18.79 9.67 -11.66
CA ALA A 34 18.75 10.87 -10.84
C ALA A 34 20.04 11.08 -10.04
N ASN A 35 20.32 12.34 -9.71
CA ASN A 35 21.45 12.69 -8.84
C ASN A 35 21.06 12.49 -7.38
N THR A 36 21.93 11.83 -6.62
CA THR A 36 21.79 11.62 -5.18
C THR A 36 23.01 12.21 -4.46
N PRO A 37 22.98 12.35 -3.12
CA PRO A 37 24.19 12.69 -2.36
C PRO A 37 25.38 11.74 -2.59
N LEU A 38 25.14 10.52 -3.11
CA LEU A 38 26.16 9.51 -3.43
C LEU A 38 26.48 9.44 -4.94
N GLY A 39 26.11 10.47 -5.70
CA GLY A 39 26.29 10.54 -7.15
C GLY A 39 25.05 10.10 -7.94
N ARG A 40 25.20 10.01 -9.26
CA ARG A 40 24.12 9.63 -10.17
C ARG A 40 23.79 8.14 -10.01
N LYS A 41 22.51 7.83 -9.81
CA LYS A 41 21.98 6.47 -9.63
C LYS A 41 20.84 6.21 -10.61
N GLU A 42 20.68 4.95 -10.97
CA GLU A 42 19.55 4.44 -11.73
C GLU A 42 18.45 3.99 -10.76
N PHE A 43 17.20 4.26 -11.14
CA PHE A 43 15.99 3.96 -10.38
C PHE A 43 15.00 3.24 -11.28
N HIS A 44 14.21 2.35 -10.69
CA HIS A 44 13.23 1.53 -11.40
C HIS A 44 11.90 1.56 -10.64
N ASN A 45 10.85 2.08 -11.28
CA ASN A 45 9.47 1.95 -10.82
C ASN A 45 8.79 0.83 -11.62
N ILE A 46 8.12 -0.09 -10.93
CA ILE A 46 7.32 -1.14 -11.55
C ILE A 46 5.85 -0.75 -11.44
N SER A 47 5.19 -0.56 -12.58
CA SER A 47 3.75 -0.29 -12.66
C SER A 47 3.02 -1.52 -13.17
N LEU A 48 1.96 -1.92 -12.46
CA LEU A 48 1.17 -3.12 -12.76
C LEU A 48 -0.26 -2.70 -13.07
N CYS A 49 -0.81 -3.16 -14.19
CA CYS A 49 -2.18 -2.91 -14.58
C CYS A 49 -2.91 -4.23 -14.80
N MET A 50 -4.00 -4.44 -14.07
CA MET A 50 -4.88 -5.56 -14.35
C MET A 50 -5.66 -5.23 -15.64
N PRO A 51 -5.70 -6.12 -16.63
CA PRO A 51 -6.55 -5.90 -17.80
C PRO A 51 -8.00 -5.70 -17.33
N PRO A 52 -8.76 -4.75 -17.93
CA PRO A 52 -10.13 -4.52 -17.52
C PRO A 52 -10.93 -5.83 -17.58
N PRO A 53 -11.76 -6.15 -16.58
CA PRO A 53 -12.61 -7.32 -16.64
C PRO A 53 -13.40 -7.26 -17.95
N ARG A 54 -13.50 -8.37 -18.70
CA ARG A 54 -14.25 -8.45 -19.97
C ARG A 54 -15.71 -7.96 -19.88
N LEU A 55 -16.23 -7.81 -18.66
CA LEU A 55 -17.57 -7.28 -18.32
C LEU A 55 -17.68 -5.75 -18.35
N TYR A 56 -16.57 -5.01 -18.30
CA TYR A 56 -16.58 -3.55 -18.52
C TYR A 56 -16.40 -3.28 -20.01
N GLY A 57 -17.53 -3.21 -20.72
CA GLY A 57 -17.56 -2.79 -22.12
C GLY A 57 -16.78 -1.49 -22.31
N HIS A 58 -15.84 -1.51 -23.26
CA HIS A 58 -15.10 -0.37 -23.80
C HIS A 58 -14.93 0.81 -22.84
N ALA A 59 -14.03 0.69 -21.86
CA ALA A 59 -13.43 1.86 -21.25
C ALA A 59 -12.72 2.64 -22.37
N LYS A 60 -13.33 3.74 -22.83
CA LYS A 60 -12.70 4.70 -23.72
C LYS A 60 -11.38 5.09 -23.10
N ALA A 61 -10.29 4.91 -23.84
CA ALA A 61 -9.03 5.55 -23.52
C ALA A 61 -9.33 7.05 -23.33
N HIS A 62 -9.23 7.53 -22.10
CA HIS A 62 -9.35 8.95 -21.83
C HIS A 62 -8.16 9.61 -22.52
N ALA A 63 -8.44 10.35 -23.59
CA ALA A 63 -7.49 11.19 -24.32
C ALA A 63 -7.08 12.45 -23.51
N ASP A 64 -7.14 12.37 -22.18
CA ASP A 64 -6.62 13.39 -21.29
C ASP A 64 -5.20 12.98 -20.92
N ASN A 65 -4.21 13.79 -21.33
CA ASN A 65 -2.77 13.58 -21.12
C ASN A 65 -2.31 13.63 -19.64
N ASN A 66 -3.20 13.43 -18.67
CA ASN A 66 -2.85 13.43 -17.25
C ASN A 66 -3.40 12.18 -16.54
N MET A 67 -2.63 11.09 -16.63
CA MET A 67 -2.91 9.80 -15.98
C MET A 67 -3.14 9.92 -14.47
N LEU A 68 -2.64 10.98 -13.81
CA LEU A 68 -2.89 11.16 -12.37
C LEU A 68 -4.38 11.39 -12.05
N LYS A 69 -5.14 11.96 -12.99
CA LYS A 69 -6.59 12.15 -12.81
C LYS A 69 -7.37 10.83 -12.88
N THR A 70 -6.77 9.76 -13.39
CA THR A 70 -7.40 8.43 -13.44
C THR A 70 -7.19 7.64 -12.17
N ILE A 71 -6.36 8.10 -11.24
CA ILE A 71 -6.16 7.46 -9.93
C ILE A 71 -7.29 7.91 -9.01
N GLU A 72 -8.28 7.04 -8.81
CA GLU A 72 -9.43 7.30 -7.94
C GLU A 72 -9.04 7.28 -6.45
N LEU A 73 -8.19 6.32 -6.08
CA LEU A 73 -7.67 6.15 -4.73
C LEU A 73 -6.26 5.54 -4.82
N PHE A 74 -5.28 6.19 -4.20
CA PHE A 74 -3.94 5.64 -4.02
C PHE A 74 -3.79 5.10 -2.60
N ILE A 75 -3.71 3.78 -2.45
CA ILE A 75 -3.44 3.13 -1.15
C ILE A 75 -1.94 2.90 -1.06
N LEU A 76 -1.28 3.52 -0.08
CA LEU A 76 0.15 3.34 0.18
C LEU A 76 0.33 2.49 1.43
N LEU A 77 0.98 1.34 1.28
CA LEU A 77 1.35 0.44 2.37
C LEU A 77 2.81 0.69 2.74
N ASP A 78 3.10 0.99 4.00
CA ASP A 78 4.48 1.14 4.47
C ASP A 78 4.65 0.66 5.93
N LEU A 79 5.85 0.18 6.26
CA LEU A 79 6.24 -0.34 7.58
C LEU A 79 5.30 -1.41 8.15
N ILE A 80 4.77 -2.27 7.29
CA ILE A 80 3.88 -3.38 7.66
C ILE A 80 4.69 -4.66 7.87
N GLY A 81 4.41 -5.38 8.95
CA GLY A 81 5.01 -6.70 9.20
C GLY A 81 5.18 -7.01 10.68
N GLY A 82 5.39 -5.99 11.51
CA GLY A 82 5.51 -6.15 12.96
C GLY A 82 4.17 -6.47 13.66
N PRO A 83 4.23 -6.88 14.93
CA PRO A 83 3.04 -7.28 15.69
C PRO A 83 2.15 -6.08 16.03
N GLN A 84 0.83 -6.30 15.95
CA GLN A 84 -0.20 -5.39 16.48
C GLN A 84 -0.04 -3.93 16.01
N PRO A 85 0.05 -3.68 14.69
CA PRO A 85 0.21 -2.31 14.19
C PRO A 85 -1.03 -1.48 14.50
N ASN A 86 -0.84 -0.20 14.86
CA ASN A 86 -1.93 0.75 15.04
C ASN A 86 -1.90 1.78 13.90
N PHE A 87 -2.83 1.67 12.97
CA PHE A 87 -3.06 2.64 11.91
C PHE A 87 -4.09 3.67 12.37
N ILE A 88 -3.91 4.92 11.94
CA ILE A 88 -4.88 6.00 12.14
C ILE A 88 -5.18 6.65 10.79
N SER A 89 -6.33 7.33 10.68
CA SER A 89 -6.61 8.10 9.48
C SER A 89 -5.73 9.35 9.40
N LEU A 90 -4.79 9.36 8.45
CA LEU A 90 -3.83 10.45 8.26
C LEU A 90 -4.35 11.59 7.37
N GLN A 91 -5.27 11.30 6.45
CA GLN A 91 -5.68 12.22 5.38
C GLN A 91 -7.20 12.36 5.30
N LYS A 92 -7.69 13.61 5.45
CA LYS A 92 -9.14 13.90 5.47
C LYS A 92 -9.89 13.40 4.23
N PRO A 93 -9.36 13.54 3.00
CA PRO A 93 -10.04 13.07 1.79
C PRO A 93 -10.37 11.57 1.79
N THR A 94 -9.70 10.77 2.62
CA THR A 94 -9.86 9.31 2.66
C THR A 94 -10.33 8.78 4.00
N ASP A 95 -10.85 9.64 4.89
CA ASP A 95 -11.46 9.24 6.17
C ASP A 95 -12.53 8.15 5.99
N LYS A 96 -13.38 8.29 4.95
CA LYS A 96 -14.42 7.31 4.62
C LYS A 96 -13.83 5.94 4.22
N HIS A 97 -12.76 5.93 3.44
CA HIS A 97 -12.07 4.72 3.01
C HIS A 97 -11.42 4.02 4.22
N PHE A 98 -10.77 4.79 5.08
CA PHE A 98 -10.19 4.27 6.33
C PHE A 98 -11.26 3.66 7.24
N GLY A 99 -12.39 4.35 7.44
CA GLY A 99 -13.50 3.84 8.26
C GLY A 99 -14.09 2.53 7.73
N ARG A 100 -14.20 2.37 6.40
CA ARG A 100 -14.62 1.10 5.79
C ARG A 100 -13.64 -0.03 6.03
N MET A 101 -12.34 0.24 5.95
CA MET A 101 -11.33 -0.76 6.25
C MET A 101 -11.41 -1.20 7.73
N ALA A 102 -11.68 -0.26 8.63
CA ALA A 102 -11.94 -0.56 10.05
C ALA A 102 -13.23 -1.37 10.26
N ASP A 103 -14.30 -1.11 9.50
CA ASP A 103 -15.53 -1.93 9.54
C ASP A 103 -15.28 -3.36 9.05
N LEU A 104 -14.44 -3.54 8.04
CA LEU A 104 -14.05 -4.86 7.54
C LEU A 104 -13.25 -5.63 8.59
N GLU A 105 -12.28 -4.98 9.24
CA GLU A 105 -11.55 -5.56 10.38
C GLU A 105 -12.52 -6.01 11.47
N ARG A 106 -13.42 -5.13 11.95
CA ARG A 106 -14.45 -5.46 12.94
C ARG A 106 -15.35 -6.61 12.52
N ARG A 107 -15.64 -6.74 11.23
CA ARG A 107 -16.48 -7.83 10.71
C ARG A 107 -15.72 -9.16 10.69
N LEU A 108 -14.47 -9.16 10.21
CA LEU A 108 -13.62 -10.35 10.19
C LEU A 108 -13.33 -10.85 11.60
N ASP A 109 -13.09 -9.93 12.54
CA ASP A 109 -12.90 -10.23 13.96
C ASP A 109 -14.13 -10.92 14.58
N ARG A 110 -15.33 -10.34 14.40
CA ARG A 110 -16.59 -10.93 14.88
C ARG A 110 -16.89 -12.31 14.29
N LEU A 111 -16.39 -12.60 13.10
CA LEU A 111 -16.51 -13.91 12.46
C LEU A 111 -15.43 -14.91 12.91
N GLY A 112 -14.50 -14.50 13.78
CA GLY A 112 -13.39 -15.34 14.23
C GLY A 112 -12.37 -15.66 13.14
N LEU A 113 -12.25 -14.80 12.12
CA LEU A 113 -11.37 -15.01 10.96
C LEU A 113 -9.98 -14.39 11.14
N LEU A 114 -9.76 -13.62 12.20
CA LEU A 114 -8.48 -12.99 12.51
C LEU A 114 -7.73 -13.80 13.58
N GLU A 115 -6.43 -13.96 13.39
CA GLU A 115 -5.55 -14.78 14.22
C GLU A 115 -4.81 -13.92 15.25
N GLN A 116 -4.82 -14.32 16.52
CA GLN A 116 -4.11 -13.61 17.61
C GLN A 116 -4.40 -12.10 17.66
N HIS A 117 -5.63 -11.73 17.27
CA HIS A 117 -6.07 -10.35 17.15
C HIS A 117 -6.65 -9.86 18.48
N SER A 118 -5.84 -9.15 19.25
CA SER A 118 -6.25 -8.65 20.58
C SER A 118 -6.72 -7.20 20.58
N ALA A 119 -6.41 -6.44 19.53
CA ALA A 119 -6.79 -5.05 19.38
C ALA A 119 -6.98 -4.74 17.90
N MET A 120 -7.91 -3.82 17.60
CA MET A 120 -8.11 -3.32 16.24
C MET A 120 -6.84 -2.61 15.76
N TYR A 121 -6.35 -2.98 14.59
CA TYR A 121 -5.27 -2.29 13.91
C TYR A 121 -5.74 -0.96 13.31
N LEU A 122 -6.97 -0.87 12.79
CA LEU A 122 -7.50 0.33 12.14
C LEU A 122 -8.25 1.21 13.16
N ASN A 123 -7.54 2.13 13.82
CA ASN A 123 -8.09 2.99 14.86
C ASN A 123 -8.81 4.22 14.28
N ASP A 124 -10.04 4.01 13.81
CA ASP A 124 -10.96 5.06 13.32
C ASP A 124 -11.56 5.92 14.45
N GLY A 125 -11.33 5.52 15.70
CA GLY A 125 -11.63 6.27 16.91
C GLY A 125 -10.61 7.35 17.28
N TYR A 126 -9.45 7.42 16.63
CA TYR A 126 -8.41 8.40 16.96
C TYR A 126 -8.94 9.84 16.79
N ARG A 127 -8.77 10.67 17.83
CA ARG A 127 -9.17 12.09 17.85
C ARG A 127 -8.00 13.05 18.08
N GLY A 128 -6.78 12.53 18.12
CA GLY A 128 -5.58 13.35 18.30
C GLY A 128 -5.18 14.08 17.02
N ARG A 129 -4.05 14.79 17.10
CA ARG A 129 -3.46 15.48 15.94
C ARG A 129 -2.88 14.45 14.97
N ARG A 130 -3.29 14.54 13.70
CA ARG A 130 -2.71 13.72 12.63
C ARG A 130 -1.24 14.10 12.44
N PRO A 131 -0.29 13.16 12.56
CA PRO A 131 1.11 13.45 12.29
C PRO A 131 1.30 13.79 10.81
N LEU A 132 2.32 14.59 10.53
CA LEU A 132 2.79 14.81 9.17
C LEU A 132 3.89 13.78 8.91
N ILE A 133 3.64 12.88 7.98
CA ILE A 133 4.57 11.82 7.58
C ILE A 133 4.88 12.06 6.11
N GLU A 134 6.16 12.22 5.78
CA GLU A 134 6.61 12.31 4.39
C GLU A 134 6.94 10.92 3.88
N ASP A 135 6.41 10.59 2.71
CA ASP A 135 6.56 9.29 2.05
C ASP A 135 6.21 9.45 0.55
N ASP A 136 6.21 8.36 -0.22
CA ASP A 136 6.01 8.33 -1.67
C ASP A 136 4.67 8.95 -2.14
N HIS A 137 3.71 9.10 -1.22
CA HIS A 137 2.43 9.75 -1.52
C HIS A 137 2.51 11.28 -1.69
N ILE A 138 3.57 11.94 -1.20
CA ILE A 138 3.64 13.41 -1.16
C ILE A 138 3.48 14.06 -2.56
N PRO A 139 4.15 13.59 -3.63
CA PRO A 139 3.96 14.11 -4.98
C PRO A 139 2.53 13.93 -5.52
N PHE A 140 1.81 12.88 -5.08
CA PHE A 140 0.44 12.57 -5.49
C PHE A 140 -0.58 13.46 -4.76
N VAL A 141 -0.41 13.65 -3.44
CA VAL A 141 -1.23 14.58 -2.66
C VAL A 141 -1.11 16.02 -3.19
N LYS A 142 0.11 16.47 -3.53
CA LYS A 142 0.34 17.79 -4.16
C LYS A 142 -0.41 17.97 -5.48
N ARG A 143 -0.81 16.87 -6.12
CA ARG A 143 -1.57 16.84 -7.37
C ARG A 143 -3.03 16.40 -7.18
N HIS A 144 -3.52 16.45 -5.94
CA HIS A 144 -4.91 16.18 -5.54
C HIS A 144 -5.36 14.73 -5.72
N VAL A 145 -4.44 13.77 -5.80
CA VAL A 145 -4.79 12.35 -5.75
C VAL A 145 -5.21 12.00 -4.31
N PRO A 146 -6.38 11.39 -4.09
CA PRO A 146 -6.79 10.89 -2.78
C PRO A 146 -5.87 9.75 -2.36
N VAL A 147 -5.26 9.86 -1.18
CA VAL A 147 -4.34 8.84 -0.66
C VAL A 147 -4.92 8.22 0.61
N LEU A 148 -4.87 6.89 0.73
CA LEU A 148 -5.07 6.15 1.96
C LEU A 148 -3.71 5.60 2.39
N HIS A 149 -3.04 6.30 3.30
CA HIS A 149 -1.71 5.92 3.79
C HIS A 149 -1.82 4.99 5.00
N LEU A 150 -1.53 3.71 4.78
CA LEU A 150 -1.50 2.67 5.80
C LEU A 150 -0.06 2.48 6.27
N ILE A 151 0.33 3.33 7.21
CA ILE A 151 1.59 3.27 7.95
C ILE A 151 1.28 3.28 9.46
N PRO A 152 1.87 2.37 10.28
CA PRO A 152 1.60 2.35 11.71
C PRO A 152 2.00 3.66 12.38
N THR A 153 1.26 4.10 13.39
CA THR A 153 1.58 5.24 14.24
C THR A 153 1.42 4.84 15.71
N PRO A 154 2.49 4.74 16.50
CA PRO A 154 3.90 4.99 16.14
C PRO A 154 4.48 3.96 15.15
N PHE A 155 5.61 4.28 14.54
CA PHE A 155 6.37 3.35 13.69
C PHE A 155 6.83 2.11 14.48
N PRO A 156 7.08 0.97 13.80
CA PRO A 156 7.69 -0.19 14.43
C PRO A 156 8.99 0.19 15.14
N ARG A 157 9.25 -0.43 16.31
CA ARG A 157 10.45 -0.15 17.10
C ARG A 157 11.76 -0.49 16.38
N THR A 158 11.68 -1.41 15.42
CA THR A 158 12.79 -1.87 14.57
C THR A 158 13.05 -0.93 13.39
N TRP A 159 12.20 0.07 13.13
CA TRP A 159 12.36 0.96 11.99
C TRP A 159 13.75 1.62 11.98
N HIS A 160 14.42 1.51 10.84
CA HIS A 160 15.79 1.99 10.60
C HIS A 160 16.90 1.32 11.43
N THR A 161 16.61 0.25 12.15
CA THR A 161 17.60 -0.55 12.89
C THR A 161 17.95 -1.84 12.13
N ILE A 162 18.94 -2.61 12.60
CA ILE A 162 19.33 -3.89 11.96
C ILE A 162 18.37 -5.03 12.36
N GLU A 163 17.57 -4.79 13.39
CA GLU A 163 16.55 -5.70 13.90
C GLU A 163 15.30 -5.73 13.00
N ASP A 164 15.18 -4.85 12.00
CA ASP A 164 14.17 -4.94 10.94
C ASP A 164 14.51 -6.07 9.97
N ASN A 165 14.22 -7.29 10.41
CA ASN A 165 14.55 -8.53 9.72
C ASN A 165 13.43 -9.57 9.90
N LEU A 166 13.63 -10.77 9.36
CA LEU A 166 12.64 -11.86 9.37
C LEU A 166 12.12 -12.21 10.77
N GLU A 167 12.94 -12.12 11.80
CA GLU A 167 12.58 -12.45 13.19
C GLU A 167 11.66 -11.39 13.82
N SER A 168 11.65 -10.17 13.28
CA SER A 168 10.77 -9.09 13.73
C SER A 168 9.36 -9.14 13.13
N LEU A 169 9.14 -10.03 12.15
CA LEU A 169 7.84 -10.20 11.52
C LEU A 169 6.88 -10.99 12.41
N ASP A 170 5.63 -10.55 12.43
CA ASP A 170 4.51 -11.21 13.08
C ASP A 170 3.56 -11.78 12.03
N TRP A 171 3.69 -13.08 11.76
CA TRP A 171 2.89 -13.78 10.75
C TRP A 171 1.38 -13.69 10.97
N PRO A 172 0.83 -13.77 12.21
CA PRO A 172 -0.59 -13.53 12.46
C PRO A 172 -1.05 -12.14 12.00
N SER A 173 -0.32 -11.07 12.36
CA SER A 173 -0.65 -9.70 11.94
C SER A 173 -0.57 -9.54 10.43
N ILE A 174 0.44 -10.13 9.77
CA ILE A 174 0.56 -10.15 8.31
C ILE A 174 -0.65 -10.84 7.66
N ALA A 175 -1.02 -12.03 8.14
CA ALA A 175 -2.15 -12.80 7.63
C ALA A 175 -3.47 -12.04 7.80
N ASN A 176 -3.66 -11.37 8.94
CA ASN A 176 -4.84 -10.55 9.21
C ASN A 176 -4.93 -9.34 8.28
N LEU A 177 -3.83 -8.59 8.12
CA LEU A 177 -3.80 -7.44 7.20
C LEU A 177 -3.99 -7.86 5.75
N HIS A 178 -3.49 -9.02 5.36
CA HIS A 178 -3.76 -9.60 4.04
C HIS A 178 -5.26 -9.86 3.84
N LYS A 179 -5.95 -10.45 4.83
CA LYS A 179 -7.41 -10.66 4.78
C LYS A 179 -8.17 -9.34 4.69
N ILE A 180 -7.83 -8.36 5.54
CA ILE A 180 -8.47 -7.03 5.58
C ILE A 180 -8.28 -6.29 4.25
N THR A 181 -7.05 -6.25 3.73
CA THR A 181 -6.72 -5.54 2.48
C THR A 181 -7.37 -6.22 1.27
N THR A 182 -7.36 -7.55 1.22
CA THR A 182 -8.03 -8.30 0.15
C THR A 182 -9.54 -8.06 0.18
N ALA A 183 -10.17 -8.11 1.35
CA ALA A 183 -11.59 -7.80 1.51
C ALA A 183 -11.91 -6.37 1.08
N PHE A 184 -11.05 -5.40 1.41
CA PHE A 184 -11.21 -4.01 1.01
C PHE A 184 -11.14 -3.86 -0.50
N VAL A 185 -10.14 -4.41 -1.16
CA VAL A 185 -9.99 -4.35 -2.63
C VAL A 185 -11.18 -5.03 -3.33
N ALA A 186 -11.61 -6.20 -2.83
CA ALA A 186 -12.77 -6.90 -3.38
C ALA A 186 -14.05 -6.07 -3.23
N GLN A 187 -14.27 -5.44 -2.07
CA GLN A 187 -15.41 -4.55 -1.86
C GLN A 187 -15.33 -3.33 -2.79
N TYR A 188 -14.14 -2.75 -2.95
CA TYR A 188 -13.90 -1.55 -3.77
C TYR A 188 -14.19 -1.79 -5.24
N LEU A 189 -13.68 -2.88 -5.79
CA LEU A 189 -13.74 -3.14 -7.22
C LEU A 189 -15.01 -3.86 -7.68
N LEU A 190 -15.60 -4.71 -6.83
CA LEU A 190 -16.64 -5.65 -7.27
C LEU A 190 -18.03 -5.36 -6.70
N LEU A 191 -18.10 -4.76 -5.51
CA LEU A 191 -19.36 -4.58 -4.81
C LEU A 191 -19.94 -3.18 -4.97
N HIS A 192 -19.19 -2.24 -5.55
CA HIS A 192 -19.56 -0.82 -5.72
C HIS A 192 -20.15 -0.17 -4.46
N ASP A 193 -19.87 -0.73 -3.29
CA ASP A 193 -20.38 -0.28 -2.00
C ASP A 193 -19.55 0.90 -1.47
N PHE A 194 -19.26 1.87 -2.36
CA PHE A 194 -18.39 3.03 -2.10
C PHE A 194 -19.09 4.39 -2.10
#